data_AF-A0A8T6TMB2-F1
#
_entry.id   AF-A0A8T6TMB2-F1
#
_cell.length_a   1.000
_cell.length_b   1.000
_cell.length_c   1.000
_cell.angle_alpha   90.00
_cell.angle_beta   90.00
_cell.angle_gamma   90.00
#
_symmetry.space_group_name_H-M   'P 1'
#
loop_
_entity.id
_entity.type
_entity.pdbx_description
1 polymer ?
#
loop_
_entity_poly.entity_id
_entity_poly.type
_entity_poly.pdbx_seq_one_letter_code
_entity_poly.pdbx_strand_id
1 'polypeptide(L)' 'IALRTGNPNCFVLGPGNIDYAHGPDEFVEVEELHQGLRLIARAAELVLEEGRGAGRI' A
#
# COMPACT_ATOMS: atom_id res chain seq x y z
N ILE A 1 3.19 -6.43 4.03
CA ILE A 1 2.54 -7.31 3.02
C ILE A 1 2.41 -6.57 1.68
N ALA A 2 2.72 -7.22 0.55
CA ALA A 2 2.38 -6.73 -0.78
C ALA A 2 1.94 -7.91 -1.67
N LEU A 3 0.72 -7.84 -2.24
CA LEU A 3 0.13 -8.91 -3.04
C LEU A 3 -0.58 -8.34 -4.27
N ARG A 4 -0.30 -8.91 -5.44
CA ARG A 4 -1.01 -8.57 -6.68
C ARG A 4 -2.34 -9.29 -6.69
N THR A 5 -3.43 -8.56 -6.88
CA THR A 5 -4.76 -9.17 -7.00
C THR A 5 -4.93 -9.85 -8.36
N GLY A 6 -6.04 -10.55 -8.57
CA GLY A 6 -6.42 -11.05 -9.90
C GLY A 6 -6.68 -9.93 -10.93
N ASN A 7 -6.80 -8.67 -10.49
CA ASN A 7 -6.93 -7.52 -11.37
C ASN A 7 -5.55 -6.88 -11.60
N PRO A 8 -5.09 -6.72 -12.86
CA PRO A 8 -3.77 -6.18 -13.16
C PRO A 8 -3.55 -4.75 -12.69
N ASN A 9 -4.64 -4.01 -12.42
CA ASN A 9 -4.63 -2.62 -11.97
C ASN A 9 -4.89 -2.49 -10.47
N CYS A 10 -4.84 -3.58 -9.70
CA CYS A 10 -5.14 -3.55 -8.27
C CYS A 10 -4.13 -4.38 -7.47
N PHE A 11 -3.58 -3.75 -6.44
CA PHE A 11 -2.62 -4.32 -5.51
C PHE A 11 -3.12 -4.11 -4.09
N VAL A 12 -2.85 -5.09 -3.23
CA VAL A 12 -3.02 -4.95 -1.79
C VAL A 12 -1.64 -4.74 -1.18
N LEU A 13 -1.45 -3.64 -0.48
CA LEU A 13 -0.21 -3.31 0.19
C LEU A 13 -0.49 -2.71 1.56
N GLY A 14 0.37 -3.03 2.53
CA GLY A 14 0.28 -2.47 3.88
C GLY A 14 1.43 -2.94 4.77
N PRO A 15 1.77 -2.17 5.82
CA PRO A 15 2.76 -2.58 6.82
C PRO A 15 2.23 -3.71 7.71
N GLY A 16 3.11 -4.30 8.52
CA GLY A 16 2.78 -5.38 9.45
C GLY A 16 2.83 -6.79 8.86
N ASN A 17 2.50 -7.76 9.72
CA ASN A 17 2.50 -9.19 9.40
C ASN A 17 1.08 -9.77 9.47
N ILE A 18 0.67 -10.47 8.41
CA ILE A 18 -0.65 -11.10 8.33
C ILE A 18 -0.79 -12.26 9.31
N ASP A 19 0.32 -12.87 9.72
CA ASP A 19 0.32 -14.00 10.65
C ASP A 19 -0.22 -13.59 12.04
N TYR A 20 -0.16 -12.30 12.37
CA TYR A 20 -0.70 -11.75 13.63
C TYR A 20 -2.14 -11.26 13.51
N ALA A 21 -2.73 -11.26 12.30
CA ALA A 21 -4.07 -10.74 12.09
C ALA A 21 -5.12 -11.57 12.86
N HIS A 22 -6.09 -10.87 13.46
CA HIS A 22 -7.16 -11.46 14.26
C HIS A 22 -6.68 -12.21 15.52
N GLY A 23 -5.46 -11.95 15.96
CA GLY A 23 -4.91 -12.42 17.22
C GLY A 23 -5.09 -11.40 18.36
N PRO A 24 -5.05 -11.83 19.63
CA PRO A 24 -5.08 -10.91 20.77
C PRO A 24 -3.82 -10.03 20.84
N ASP A 25 -2.73 -10.46 20.21
CA ASP A 25 -1.44 -9.78 20.15
C ASP A 25 -1.18 -9.19 18.75
N GLU A 26 -2.23 -8.80 18.01
CA GLU A 26 -2.08 -8.12 16.72
C GLU A 26 -1.37 -6.77 16.91
N PHE A 27 -0.21 -6.61 16.27
CA PHE A 27 0.56 -5.37 16.32
C PHE A 27 1.26 -5.08 14.99
N VAL A 28 1.73 -3.84 14.88
CA VAL A 28 2.62 -3.38 13.82
C VAL A 28 3.66 -2.46 14.43
N GLU A 29 4.90 -2.56 13.98
CA GLU A 29 5.96 -1.68 14.45
C GLU A 29 5.73 -0.24 13.97
N VAL A 30 6.02 0.73 14.84
CA VAL A 30 5.82 2.16 14.51
C VAL A 30 6.65 2.57 13.29
N GLU A 31 7.87 2.03 13.16
CA GLU A 31 8.71 2.32 12.01
C GLU A 31 8.15 1.70 10.72
N GLU A 32 7.57 0.49 10.79
CA GLU A 32 6.89 -0.12 9.64
C GLU A 32 5.69 0.72 9.19
N LEU A 33 4.93 1.28 10.14
CA LEU A 33 3.84 2.22 9.83
C LEU A 33 4.34 3.44 9.06
N HIS A 34 5.43 4.07 9.51
CA HIS A 34 6.01 5.23 8.79
C HIS A 34 6.47 4.87 7.39
N GLN A 35 7.12 3.72 7.22
CA GLN A 35 7.58 3.24 5.92
C GLN A 35 6.40 2.93 4.99
N GLY A 36 5.37 2.27 5.52
CA GLY A 36 4.12 2.00 4.79
C GLY A 36 3.45 3.27 4.30
N LEU A 37 3.36 4.30 5.14
CA LEU A 37 2.81 5.60 4.76
C LEU A 37 3.60 6.25 3.62
N ARG A 38 4.93 6.30 3.71
CA ARG A 38 5.79 6.88 2.67
C ARG A 38 5.60 6.16 1.33
N LEU A 39 5.50 4.83 1.37
CA LEU A 39 5.33 4.00 0.18
C LEU A 39 3.96 4.22 -0.47
N ILE A 40 2.87 4.21 0.31
CA ILE A 40 1.51 4.47 -0.19
C ILE A 40 1.40 5.88 -0.78
N ALA A 41 1.94 6.88 -0.08
CA ALA A 41 1.95 8.26 -0.56
C ALA A 41 2.67 8.37 -1.91
N ARG A 42 3.87 7.78 -2.02
CA ARG A 42 4.64 7.80 -3.27
C ARG A 42 3.93 7.07 -4.42
N ALA A 43 3.30 5.94 -4.13
CA ALA A 43 2.51 5.21 -5.14
C ALA A 43 1.34 6.05 -5.65
N ALA A 44 0.62 6.74 -4.76
CA ALA A 44 -0.48 7.62 -5.13
C ALA A 44 -0.01 8.80 -6.00
N GLU A 45 1.12 9.43 -5.66
CA GLU A 45 1.73 10.50 -6.47
C GLU A 45 2.01 10.03 -7.90
N LEU A 46 2.67 8.87 -8.04
CA LEU A 46 3.01 8.32 -9.36
C LEU A 46 1.77 8.06 -10.22
N VAL A 47 0.72 7.48 -9.63
CA VAL A 47 -0.55 7.24 -10.33
C VAL A 47 -1.21 8.55 -10.77
N LEU A 48 -1.15 9.60 -9.94
CA LEU A 48 -1.69 10.91 -10.29
C LEU A 48 -0.87 11.62 -11.36
N GLU A 49 0.45 11.52 -11.32
CA GLU A 49 1.37 12.06 -12.33
C GLU A 49 1.12 11.41 -13.71
N GLU A 50 1.01 10.09 -13.76
CA GLU A 50 0.65 9.34 -14.97
C GLU A 50 -0.72 9.75 -15.51
N GLY A 51 -1.73 9.88 -14.63
CA GLY A 51 -3.07 10.32 -15.01
C GLY A 51 -3.11 11.73 -15.62
N ARG A 52 -2.29 12.66 -15.09
CA ARG A 52 -2.15 14.02 -15.61
C ARG A 52 -1.45 14.08 -16.96
N GLY A 53 -0.44 13.23 -17.18
CA GLY A 53 0.26 13.12 -18.46
C GLY A 53 -0.58 12.46 -19.57
N ALA A 54 -1.56 11.64 -19.21
CA ALA A 54 -2.39 10.88 -20.15
C ALA A 54 -3.60 11.65 -20.73
N GLY A 55 -3.75 12.95 -20.45
CA GLY A 55 -4.83 13.77 -21.01
C GLY A 55 -6.25 13.25 -20.67
N ARG A 56 -6.42 12.67 -19.48
CA ARG A 56 -7.73 12.24 -18.97
C ARG A 56 -8.19 13.14 -17.83
N ILE A 57 -8.78 14.27 -18.23
CA ILE A 57 -9.88 14.95 -17.52
C ILE A 57 -10.94 15.24 -18.58
#